data_AF-A0A936WD77-F1
#
_entry.id   AF-A0A936WD77-F1
#
_cell.length_a   1.000
_cell.length_b   1.000
_cell.length_c   1.000
_cell.angle_alpha   90.00
_cell.angle_beta   90.00
_cell.angle_gamma   90.00
#
_symmetry.space_group_name_H-M   'P 1'
#
loop_
_entity.id
_entity.type
_entity.pdbx_description
1 polymer ?
#
loop_
_entity_poly.entity_id
_entity_poly.type
_entity_poly.pdbx_seq_one_letter_code
_entity_poly.pdbx_strand_id
1 'polypeptide(L)'
;MRCARSGCCGLLVEGKKVPRQARSPQRNASTTKPATWAGIDAAQAAAVGSGLGMGFVFSHADPLVFVDLDWDDQPSELQSRIIAKLDSYTEVSPSGAGAYFHYSQQEPDSACRED
;
A
#
# COMPACT_ATOMS: atom_id res chain seq x y z
N MET A 1 -4.52 -8.77 -18.19
CA MET A 1 -3.34 -8.27 -17.45
C MET A 1 -2.47 -9.46 -17.08
N ARG A 2 -1.25 -9.54 -17.63
CA ARG A 2 -0.30 -10.60 -17.27
C ARG A 2 0.50 -10.11 -16.07
N CYS A 3 0.37 -10.82 -14.95
CA CYS A 3 1.20 -10.63 -13.77
C CYS A 3 2.66 -10.81 -14.18
N ALA A 4 3.43 -9.73 -14.19
CA ALA A 4 4.87 -9.83 -14.33
C ALA A 4 5.41 -10.55 -13.09
N ARG A 5 6.34 -11.48 -13.30
CA ARG A 5 7.05 -12.18 -12.24
C ARG A 5 7.91 -11.16 -11.50
N SER A 6 7.37 -10.61 -10.41
CA SER A 6 8.03 -10.07 -9.22
C SER A 6 7.01 -9.21 -8.48
N GLY A 7 6.72 -9.55 -7.22
CA GLY A 7 6.44 -8.53 -6.22
C GLY A 7 4.99 -8.18 -5.85
N CYS A 8 3.93 -8.87 -6.30
CA CYS A 8 2.62 -8.68 -5.64
C CYS A 8 2.60 -9.36 -4.27
N CYS A 9 3.09 -8.66 -3.24
CA CYS A 9 3.28 -9.19 -1.90
C CYS A 9 2.24 -8.64 -0.93
N GLY A 10 1.17 -9.40 -0.73
CA GLY A 10 0.05 -9.05 0.14
C GLY A 10 0.33 -9.35 1.63
N LEU A 11 -0.15 -8.47 2.50
CA LEU A 11 -0.22 -8.61 3.96
C LEU A 11 -1.68 -8.63 4.40
N LEU A 12 -1.94 -9.17 5.60
CA LEU A 12 -3.19 -8.92 6.27
C LEU A 12 -3.03 -7.80 7.30
N VAL A 13 -4.06 -6.99 7.47
CA VAL A 13 -4.04 -5.77 8.27
C VAL A 13 -5.10 -5.89 9.36
N GLU A 14 -4.66 -5.86 10.63
CA GLU A 14 -5.53 -5.94 11.82
C GLU A 14 -5.50 -4.62 12.61
N GLY A 15 -6.67 -4.13 13.06
CA GLY A 15 -6.78 -3.02 14.01
C GLY A 15 -5.95 -1.79 13.61
N LYS A 16 -4.93 -1.44 14.41
CA LYS A 16 -3.95 -0.35 14.17
C LYS A 16 -3.01 -0.58 12.96
N LYS A 17 -3.49 -1.29 11.95
CA LYS A 17 -2.80 -1.65 10.71
C LYS A 17 -1.52 -2.49 10.90
N VAL A 18 -1.53 -3.46 11.83
CA VAL A 18 -0.36 -4.33 12.05
C VAL A 18 -0.26 -5.38 10.93
N PRO A 19 0.86 -5.46 10.19
CA PRO A 19 1.10 -6.50 9.18
C PRO A 19 1.08 -7.92 9.74
N ARG A 20 0.25 -8.79 9.18
CA ARG A 20 0.23 -10.23 9.47
C ARG A 20 0.59 -11.05 8.24
N GLN A 21 1.18 -12.22 8.47
CA GLN A 21 1.56 -13.14 7.40
C GLN A 21 0.30 -13.82 6.83
N ALA A 22 0.06 -13.72 5.53
CA ALA A 22 -1.12 -14.34 4.91
C ALA A 22 -1.21 -15.86 5.15
N ARG A 23 -0.07 -16.57 5.11
CA ARG A 23 0.00 -18.03 5.34
C ARG A 23 -0.11 -18.42 6.82
N SER A 24 0.01 -17.47 7.74
CA SER A 24 -0.04 -17.71 9.19
C SER A 24 -0.47 -16.43 9.91
N PRO A 25 -1.76 -16.03 9.85
CA PRO A 25 -2.23 -14.71 10.30
C PRO A 25 -1.98 -14.38 11.77
N GLN A 26 -1.69 -15.38 12.60
CA GLN A 26 -1.33 -15.22 14.02
C GLN A 26 0.07 -14.61 14.20
N ARG A 27 0.87 -14.55 13.13
CA ARG A 27 2.25 -14.04 13.15
C ARG A 27 2.31 -12.68 12.46
N ASN A 28 3.12 -11.79 13.02
CA ASN A 28 3.49 -10.55 12.35
C ASN A 28 4.31 -10.83 11.10
N ALA A 29 4.04 -10.05 10.06
CA ALA A 29 4.95 -9.91 8.94
C ALA A 29 5.92 -8.76 9.19
N SER A 30 7.11 -8.85 8.62
CA SER A 30 8.11 -7.79 8.66
C SER A 30 8.07 -7.03 7.35
N THR A 31 8.17 -5.70 7.37
CA THR A 31 8.22 -4.87 6.16
C THR A 31 9.56 -4.95 5.41
N THR A 32 10.55 -5.66 5.94
CA THR A 32 11.90 -5.77 5.37
C THR A 32 12.35 -7.21 5.13
N LYS A 33 11.53 -8.21 5.46
CA LYS A 33 11.84 -9.64 5.27
C LYS A 33 10.86 -10.30 4.29
N PRO A 34 11.24 -10.45 3.00
CA PRO A 34 10.39 -11.05 1.97
C PRO A 34 9.83 -12.43 2.29
N ALA A 35 10.56 -13.22 3.09
CA ALA A 35 10.13 -14.54 3.53
C ALA A 35 8.81 -14.51 4.34
N THR A 36 8.46 -13.36 4.92
CA THR A 36 7.20 -13.19 5.68
C THR A 36 6.03 -12.73 4.82
N TRP A 37 6.26 -12.41 3.54
CA TRP A 37 5.23 -11.95 2.60
C TRP A 37 4.63 -13.10 1.80
N ALA A 38 3.52 -12.86 1.11
CA ALA A 38 2.88 -13.84 0.25
C ALA A 38 2.33 -13.22 -1.03
N GLY A 39 2.13 -14.03 -2.07
CA GLY A 39 1.46 -13.59 -3.29
C GLY A 39 0.03 -13.08 -3.04
N ILE A 40 -0.49 -12.25 -3.96
CA ILE A 40 -1.85 -11.69 -3.89
C ILE A 40 -2.92 -12.76 -3.67
N ASP A 41 -2.85 -13.91 -4.35
CA ASP A 41 -3.83 -14.98 -4.22
C ASP A 41 -3.90 -15.54 -2.78
N ALA A 42 -2.74 -15.69 -2.15
CA ALA A 42 -2.65 -16.18 -0.77
C ALA A 42 -3.15 -15.13 0.23
N ALA A 43 -2.85 -13.85 -0.01
CA ALA A 43 -3.37 -12.75 0.80
C ALA A 43 -4.89 -12.62 0.68
N GLN A 44 -5.43 -12.70 -0.54
CA GLN A 44 -6.86 -12.67 -0.80
C GLN A 44 -7.57 -13.85 -0.14
N ALA A 45 -7.07 -15.07 -0.32
CA ALA A 45 -7.64 -16.25 0.31
C ALA A 45 -7.65 -16.15 1.84
N ALA A 46 -6.61 -15.54 2.44
CA ALA A 46 -6.53 -15.36 3.87
C ALA A 46 -7.38 -14.18 4.39
N ALA A 47 -7.64 -13.17 3.57
CA ALA A 47 -8.56 -12.07 3.90
C ALA A 47 -10.02 -12.55 3.92
N VAL A 48 -10.38 -13.45 3.00
CA VAL A 48 -11.71 -14.08 2.96
C VAL A 48 -11.91 -14.92 4.22
N GLY A 49 -12.79 -14.44 5.12
CA GLY A 49 -13.16 -15.14 6.34
C GLY A 49 -12.35 -14.81 7.59
N SER A 50 -11.30 -13.96 7.50
CA SER A 50 -10.53 -13.54 8.68
C SER A 50 -10.97 -12.19 9.27
N GLY A 51 -11.75 -11.40 8.52
CA GLY A 51 -12.09 -10.02 8.90
C GLY A 51 -10.91 -9.05 8.81
N LEU A 52 -9.79 -9.47 8.22
CA LEU A 52 -8.59 -8.66 8.03
C LEU A 52 -8.59 -7.99 6.66
N GLY A 53 -8.07 -6.76 6.59
CA GLY A 53 -7.85 -6.06 5.33
C GLY A 53 -6.63 -6.60 4.58
N MET A 54 -6.54 -6.35 3.28
CA MET A 54 -5.31 -6.60 2.50
C MET A 54 -4.39 -5.38 2.57
N GLY A 55 -3.08 -5.62 2.58
CA GLY A 55 -2.04 -4.59 2.46
C GLY A 55 -0.96 -5.00 1.49
N PHE A 56 -0.09 -4.07 1.08
CA PHE A 56 1.01 -4.29 0.15
C PHE A 56 2.32 -3.79 0.78
N VAL A 57 3.43 -4.50 0.55
CA VAL A 57 4.76 -4.02 0.96
C VAL A 57 5.50 -3.50 -0.25
N PHE A 58 5.87 -2.22 -0.22
CA PHE A 58 6.75 -1.60 -1.20
C PHE A 58 8.20 -2.02 -0.95
N SER A 59 8.91 -2.39 -2.00
CA SER A 59 10.33 -2.72 -1.97
C SER A 59 11.11 -1.91 -3.00
N HIS A 60 12.42 -1.82 -2.82
CA HIS A 60 13.33 -1.13 -3.75
C HIS A 60 13.35 -1.76 -5.16
N ALA A 61 12.79 -2.97 -5.31
CA ALA A 61 12.67 -3.64 -6.61
C ALA A 61 11.37 -3.27 -7.35
N ASP A 62 10.42 -2.61 -6.67
CA ASP A 62 9.14 -2.22 -7.25
C ASP A 62 9.26 -0.82 -7.88
N PRO A 63 8.73 -0.61 -9.10
CA PRO A 63 8.66 0.73 -9.71
C PRO A 63 7.45 1.52 -9.17
N LEU A 64 7.19 1.43 -7.87
CA LEU A 64 5.97 1.92 -7.23
C LEU A 64 6.32 2.89 -6.11
N VAL A 65 5.63 4.03 -6.06
CA VAL A 65 5.70 5.00 -4.99
C VAL A 65 4.32 5.11 -4.34
N PHE A 66 4.29 5.11 -3.01
CA PHE A 66 3.06 5.33 -2.25
C PHE A 66 3.04 6.76 -1.72
N VAL A 67 1.94 7.48 -1.97
CA VAL A 67 1.72 8.84 -1.51
C VAL A 67 0.51 8.83 -0.57
N ASP A 68 0.77 8.93 0.72
CA ASP A 68 -0.30 9.04 1.73
C ASP A 68 -0.70 10.51 1.86
N LEU A 69 -1.95 10.84 1.51
CA LEU A 69 -2.49 12.19 1.71
C LEU A 69 -3.67 12.07 2.67
N ASP A 70 -3.49 12.57 3.89
CA ASP A 70 -4.55 12.61 4.91
C ASP A 70 -5.34 13.93 4.84
N TRP A 71 -6.66 13.86 4.89
CA TRP A 71 -7.55 14.99 5.19
C TRP A 71 -8.73 14.55 6.07
N ASP A 72 -9.41 15.51 6.70
CA ASP A 72 -10.51 15.22 7.64
C ASP A 72 -11.86 14.95 6.96
N ASP A 73 -12.24 15.75 5.95
CA ASP A 73 -13.55 15.64 5.27
C ASP A 73 -13.39 15.63 3.74
N GLN A 74 -12.76 16.68 3.20
CA GLN A 74 -12.50 16.82 1.77
C GLN A 74 -11.04 17.21 1.53
N PRO A 75 -10.45 16.82 0.37
CA PRO A 75 -9.11 17.24 0.03
C PRO A 75 -9.04 18.77 -0.12
N SER A 76 -7.98 19.37 0.40
CA SER A 76 -7.62 20.75 0.13
C SER A 76 -7.38 20.98 -1.38
N GLU A 77 -7.31 22.24 -1.79
CA GLU A 77 -6.97 22.58 -3.18
C GLU A 77 -5.58 22.06 -3.57
N LEU A 78 -4.61 22.09 -2.65
CA LEU A 78 -3.27 21.56 -2.89
C LEU A 78 -3.32 20.04 -3.09
N GLN A 79 -4.01 19.31 -2.22
CA GLN A 79 -4.20 17.87 -2.37
C GLN A 79 -4.89 17.58 -3.70
N SER A 80 -5.99 18.27 -4.02
CA SER A 80 -6.68 18.16 -5.32
C SER A 80 -5.75 18.35 -6.52
N ARG A 81 -4.83 19.32 -6.47
CA ARG A 81 -3.83 19.52 -7.52
C ARG A 81 -2.79 18.41 -7.58
N ILE A 82 -2.33 17.89 -6.44
CA ILE A 82 -1.40 16.75 -6.38
C ILE A 82 -2.04 15.54 -7.05
N ILE A 83 -3.29 15.22 -6.70
CA ILE A 83 -4.05 14.09 -7.26
C ILE A 83 -4.17 14.22 -8.78
N ALA A 84 -4.63 15.38 -9.24
CA ALA A 84 -4.77 15.67 -10.67
C ALA A 84 -3.43 15.61 -11.41
N LYS A 85 -2.31 15.92 -10.73
CA LYS A 85 -0.97 15.87 -11.31
C LYS A 85 -0.40 14.46 -11.37
N LEU A 86 -0.71 13.60 -10.39
CA LEU A 86 -0.26 12.22 -10.34
C LEU A 86 -0.98 11.34 -11.38
N ASP A 87 -2.25 11.64 -11.68
CA ASP A 87 -3.06 10.99 -12.72
C ASP A 87 -2.89 9.46 -12.75
N SER A 88 -3.05 8.84 -11.58
CA SER A 88 -2.75 7.43 -11.33
C SER A 88 -3.84 6.83 -10.42
N TYR A 89 -3.76 5.51 -10.19
CA TYR A 89 -4.69 4.81 -9.32
C TYR A 89 -4.83 5.52 -7.96
N THR A 90 -6.07 5.73 -7.56
CA THR A 90 -6.43 6.50 -6.37
C THR A 90 -7.55 5.77 -5.67
N GLU A 91 -7.42 5.57 -4.36
CA GLU A 91 -8.47 4.98 -3.53
C GLU A 91 -8.71 5.83 -2.28
N VAL A 92 -9.91 5.73 -1.73
CA VAL A 92 -10.20 6.38 -0.44
C VAL A 92 -9.81 5.39 0.66
N SER A 93 -8.96 5.83 1.59
CA SER A 93 -8.54 4.99 2.71
C SER A 93 -9.75 4.58 3.58
N PRO A 94 -9.70 3.45 4.32
CA PRO A 94 -10.82 3.00 5.15
C PRO A 94 -11.30 4.00 6.21
N SER A 95 -10.46 4.97 6.59
CA SER A 95 -10.80 6.06 7.50
C SER A 95 -11.53 7.22 6.82
N GLY A 96 -11.69 7.22 5.49
CA GLY A 96 -12.27 8.31 4.71
C GLY A 96 -11.30 9.44 4.36
N ALA A 97 -10.03 9.32 4.77
CA ALA A 97 -9.04 10.39 4.73
C ALA A 97 -8.11 10.38 3.51
N GLY A 98 -8.26 9.42 2.59
CA GLY A 98 -7.46 9.33 1.35
C GLY A 98 -6.23 8.44 1.41
N ALA A 99 -5.89 7.79 0.30
CA ALA A 99 -4.59 7.18 0.05
C ALA A 99 -4.32 7.18 -1.47
N TYR A 100 -3.13 7.60 -1.91
CA TYR A 100 -2.83 7.80 -3.33
C TYR A 100 -1.69 6.92 -3.78
N PHE A 101 -1.88 6.25 -4.91
CA PHE A 101 -0.85 5.39 -5.48
C PHE A 101 -0.28 6.05 -6.71
N HIS A 102 1.04 6.24 -6.70
CA HIS A 102 1.74 6.75 -7.86
C HIS A 102 2.65 5.68 -8.47
N TYR A 103 2.49 5.45 -9.76
CA TYR A 103 3.47 4.75 -10.56
C TYR A 103 4.53 5.75 -11.03
N SER A 104 5.76 5.63 -10.50
CA SER A 104 6.92 6.31 -11.07
C SER A 104 8.05 5.33 -11.28
N GLN A 105 8.68 5.39 -12.45
CA GLN A 105 9.91 4.66 -12.76
C GLN A 105 11.13 5.23 -12.01
N GLN A 106 10.99 6.35 -11.29
CA GLN A 106 12.07 7.02 -10.56
C GLN A 106 11.51 7.81 -9.36
N GLU A 107 12.07 7.60 -8.17
CA GLU A 107 11.85 8.55 -7.08
C GLU A 107 12.46 9.91 -7.48
N PRO A 108 11.75 11.04 -7.29
CA PRO A 108 12.38 12.35 -7.43
C PRO A 108 13.48 12.51 -6.37
N ASP A 109 14.70 12.86 -6.81
CA ASP A 109 15.94 12.92 -6.01
C ASP A 109 15.88 13.73 -4.69
N SER A 110 14.79 14.46 -4.40
CA SER A 110 14.65 15.27 -3.19
C SER A 110 13.20 15.67 -2.84
N ALA A 111 12.28 14.72 -2.64
CA ALA A 111 10.87 15.07 -2.33
C ALA A 111 10.52 15.17 -0.83
N CYS A 112 11.32 14.62 0.08
CA CYS A 112 11.07 14.75 1.51
C CYS A 112 12.17 15.60 2.15
N ARG A 113 11.87 16.87 2.44
CA ARG A 113 12.64 17.61 3.45
C ARG A 113 12.07 17.19 4.80
N GLU A 114 12.95 16.78 5.71
CA GLU A 114 12.59 16.62 7.10
C GLU A 114 12.72 18.00 7.77
N ASP A 115 11.60 18.55 8.20
CA ASP A 115 11.49 19.68 9.11
C ASP A 115 11.05 19.24 10.52
#